data_AF-A0A0V1EQL8-F1
#
_entry.id   AF-A0A0V1EQL8-F1
#
_cell.length_a   1.000
_cell.length_b   1.000
_cell.length_c   1.000
_cell.angle_alpha   90.00
_cell.angle_beta   90.00
_cell.angle_gamma   90.00
#
_symmetry.space_group_name_H-M   'P 1'
#
loop_
_entity.id
_entity.type
_entity.pdbx_description
1 polymer ?
#
loop_
_entity_poly.entity_id
_entity_poly.type
_entity_poly.pdbx_seq_one_letter_code
_entity_poly.pdbx_strand_id
1 'polypeptide(L)'
;MDRMKSLSPKCDRLKQLYESCFNKWFAEHYLKGDNSDHCQPLFRIYQEMENNESSSTSSRFDNLEQCLENFIENSRQLCMVATDFQASSQTVLNQKIQAVLGGLQELSAKHSKFNDIKIPVELLDYVDAGKNPQLYTKDCIEKTLIRNKEVNGKIEQYKKFRACLLNELTDLFPKETIQYRTIREDDPAAGRP
;
A
#
# COMPACT_ATOMS: atom_id res chain seq x y z
N MET A 1 1.55 11.79 15.03
CA MET A 1 2.22 10.72 14.27
C MET A 1 1.16 9.70 13.93
N ASP A 2 0.92 9.47 12.64
CA ASP A 2 -0.04 8.45 12.19
C ASP A 2 0.40 7.06 12.65
N ARG A 3 -0.51 6.31 13.25
CA ARG A 3 -0.28 4.91 13.65
C ARG A 3 -0.11 4.06 12.39
N MET A 4 0.98 3.30 12.32
CA MET A 4 1.26 2.42 11.19
C MET A 4 0.21 1.29 11.18
N LYS A 5 -0.61 1.23 10.13
CA LYS A 5 -1.66 0.21 9.97
C LYS A 5 -1.04 -1.16 9.67
N SER A 6 -1.69 -2.26 10.06
CA SER A 6 -1.29 -3.60 9.57
C SER A 6 -1.64 -3.78 8.09
N LEU A 7 -1.08 -4.83 7.47
CA LEU A 7 -1.44 -5.20 6.09
C LEU A 7 -2.93 -5.52 5.94
N SER A 8 -3.54 -6.15 6.95
CA SER A 8 -4.99 -6.37 7.02
C SER A 8 -5.62 -5.46 8.08
N PRO A 9 -6.68 -4.69 7.77
CA PRO A 9 -7.37 -3.85 8.76
C PRO A 9 -7.94 -4.61 9.95
N LYS A 10 -8.25 -5.91 9.79
CA LYS A 10 -8.73 -6.76 10.89
C LYS A 10 -7.65 -7.02 11.95
N CYS A 11 -6.38 -6.94 11.55
CA CYS A 11 -5.24 -7.14 12.44
C CYS A 11 -4.85 -5.86 13.20
N ASP A 12 -5.43 -4.70 12.87
CA ASP A 12 -5.01 -3.39 13.41
C ASP A 12 -5.10 -3.35 14.95
N ARG A 13 -6.15 -3.94 15.53
CA ARG A 13 -6.34 -3.98 16.98
C ARG A 13 -5.30 -4.86 17.69
N LEU A 14 -4.97 -6.01 17.09
CA LEU A 14 -3.96 -6.93 17.61
C LEU A 14 -2.56 -6.34 17.48
N LYS A 15 -2.26 -5.68 16.35
CA LYS A 15 -1.03 -4.92 16.14
C LYS A 15 -0.84 -3.87 17.23
N GLN A 16 -1.88 -3.07 17.50
CA GLN A 16 -1.83 -2.03 18.53
C GLN A 16 -1.59 -2.58 19.94
N LEU A 17 -2.21 -3.71 20.29
CA LEU A 17 -1.99 -4.37 21.59
C LEU A 17 -0.56 -4.87 21.72
N TYR A 18 -0.01 -5.49 20.67
CA TYR A 18 1.38 -5.93 20.63
C TYR A 18 2.35 -4.74 20.74
N GLU A 19 2.19 -3.69 19.92
CA GLU A 19 3.06 -2.51 19.94
C GLU A 19 3.03 -1.80 21.30
N SER A 20 1.85 -1.68 21.93
CA SER A 20 1.72 -1.09 23.26
C SER A 20 2.45 -1.92 24.33
N CYS A 21 2.36 -3.24 24.25
CA CYS A 21 3.12 -4.14 25.15
C CYS A 21 4.62 -3.98 24.90
N PHE A 22 5.04 -4.10 23.64
CA PHE A 22 6.44 -4.08 23.24
C PHE A 22 7.13 -2.78 23.63
N ASN A 23 6.50 -1.62 23.38
CA ASN A 23 7.08 -0.33 23.73
C ASN A 23 7.30 -0.18 25.25
N LYS A 24 6.36 -0.69 26.05
CA LYS A 24 6.49 -0.69 27.51
C LYS A 24 7.62 -1.62 27.98
N TRP A 25 7.63 -2.84 27.48
CA TRP A 25 8.68 -3.82 27.78
C TRP A 25 10.07 -3.32 27.35
N PHE A 26 10.17 -2.76 26.15
CA PHE A 26 11.41 -2.21 25.61
C PHE A 26 11.98 -1.11 26.51
N ALA A 27 11.13 -0.15 26.93
CA ALA A 27 11.56 0.96 27.77
C ALA A 27 11.90 0.54 29.21
N GLU A 28 11.11 -0.37 29.80
CA GLU A 28 11.19 -0.66 31.24
C GLU A 28 12.12 -1.82 31.58
N HIS A 29 12.32 -2.78 30.68
CA HIS A 29 13.04 -4.05 30.91
C HIS A 29 14.25 -4.21 29.98
N TYR A 30 14.02 -4.20 28.65
CA TYR A 30 15.07 -4.50 27.66
C TYR A 30 16.26 -3.54 27.76
N LEU A 31 16.01 -2.23 27.83
CA LEU A 31 17.06 -1.22 27.99
C LEU A 31 17.83 -1.32 29.32
N LYS A 32 17.28 -2.04 30.32
CA LYS A 32 17.93 -2.29 31.62
C LYS A 32 18.63 -3.66 31.68
N GLY A 33 18.73 -4.37 30.56
CA GLY A 33 19.42 -5.66 30.44
C GLY A 33 18.56 -6.89 30.67
N ASP A 34 17.24 -6.74 30.88
CA ASP A 34 16.31 -7.86 31.00
C ASP A 34 15.77 -8.26 29.62
N ASN A 35 16.22 -9.41 29.13
CA ASN A 35 15.87 -9.95 27.81
C ASN A 35 14.62 -10.84 27.80
N SER A 36 13.85 -10.89 28.89
CA SER A 36 12.64 -11.72 28.96
C SER A 36 11.46 -11.04 28.23
N ASP A 37 11.24 -11.40 26.97
CA ASP A 37 10.14 -10.85 26.15
C ASP A 37 8.77 -11.43 26.56
N HIS A 38 8.07 -10.69 27.42
CA HIS A 38 6.72 -11.02 27.87
C HIS A 38 5.64 -10.71 26.82
N CYS A 39 5.97 -9.98 25.75
CA CYS A 39 5.04 -9.63 24.67
C CYS A 39 5.03 -10.68 23.55
N GLN A 40 5.94 -11.65 23.61
CA GLN A 40 6.07 -12.71 22.63
C GLN A 40 4.77 -13.51 22.38
N PRO A 41 3.95 -13.86 23.39
CA PRO A 41 2.66 -14.51 23.13
C PRO A 41 1.70 -13.66 22.27
N LEU A 42 1.65 -12.33 22.49
CA LEU A 42 0.84 -11.41 21.69
C LEU A 42 1.37 -11.31 20.25
N PHE A 43 2.69 -11.31 20.10
CA PHE A 43 3.33 -11.30 18.79
C PHE A 43 2.97 -12.53 17.96
N ARG A 44 3.00 -13.73 18.57
CA ARG A 44 2.62 -14.98 17.89
C ARG A 44 1.19 -14.94 17.37
N ILE A 45 0.23 -14.49 18.19
CA ILE A 45 -1.18 -14.39 17.80
C ILE A 45 -1.36 -13.39 16.65
N TYR A 46 -0.66 -12.24 16.73
CA TYR A 46 -0.66 -11.25 15.66
C TYR A 46 -0.10 -11.83 14.34
N GLN A 47 1.05 -12.51 14.40
CA GLN A 47 1.68 -13.15 13.23
C GLN A 47 0.81 -14.25 12.62
N GLU A 48 0.21 -15.12 13.44
CA GLU A 48 -0.69 -16.18 12.97
C GLU A 48 -1.92 -15.61 12.27
N MET A 49 -2.53 -14.56 12.82
CA MET A 49 -3.67 -13.91 12.19
C MET A 49 -3.27 -13.24 10.87
N GLU A 50 -2.12 -12.55 10.82
CA GLU A 50 -1.65 -11.88 9.62
C GLU A 50 -1.29 -12.88 8.51
N ASN A 51 -0.70 -14.03 8.85
CA ASN A 51 -0.43 -15.12 7.92
C ASN A 51 -1.70 -15.81 7.41
N ASN A 52 -2.71 -16.00 8.26
CA ASN A 52 -4.00 -16.57 7.83
C ASN A 52 -4.77 -15.62 6.90
N GLU A 53 -4.75 -14.31 7.19
CA GLU A 53 -5.38 -13.32 6.32
C GLU A 53 -4.60 -13.12 5.01
N SER A 54 -3.25 -13.19 5.02
CA SER A 54 -2.47 -13.15 3.78
C SER A 54 -2.74 -14.35 2.87
N SER A 55 -2.87 -15.55 3.44
CA SER A 55 -3.29 -16.75 2.71
C SER A 55 -4.72 -16.63 2.16
N SER A 56 -5.66 -16.14 2.96
CA SER A 56 -7.05 -15.93 2.52
C SER A 56 -7.16 -14.86 1.43
N THR A 57 -6.41 -13.76 1.53
CA THR A 57 -6.38 -12.71 0.50
C THR A 57 -5.73 -13.18 -0.80
N SER A 58 -4.63 -13.92 -0.75
CA SER A 58 -4.04 -14.59 -1.93
C SER A 58 -5.06 -15.51 -2.59
N SER A 59 -5.72 -16.36 -1.79
CA SER A 59 -6.64 -17.38 -2.31
C SER A 59 -7.76 -16.81 -3.18
N ARG A 60 -8.31 -15.63 -2.87
CA ARG A 60 -9.37 -15.03 -3.71
C ARG A 60 -8.84 -14.52 -5.05
N PHE A 61 -7.59 -14.04 -5.11
CA PHE A 61 -6.97 -13.62 -6.36
C PHE A 61 -6.60 -14.83 -7.21
N ASP A 62 -6.07 -15.90 -6.61
CA ASP A 62 -5.79 -17.16 -7.29
C ASP A 62 -7.07 -17.74 -7.93
N ASN A 63 -8.20 -17.68 -7.21
CA ASN A 63 -9.50 -18.10 -7.74
C ASN A 63 -10.02 -17.21 -8.90
N LEU A 64 -9.68 -15.92 -8.91
CA LEU A 64 -10.04 -15.02 -10.01
C LEU A 64 -9.14 -15.28 -11.22
N GLU A 65 -7.84 -15.43 -11.00
CA GLU A 65 -6.84 -15.75 -12.02
C GLU A 65 -7.22 -17.05 -12.74
N GLN A 66 -7.48 -18.13 -12.01
CA GLN A 66 -7.91 -19.40 -12.60
C GLN A 66 -9.19 -19.27 -13.44
N CYS A 67 -10.13 -18.43 -12.99
CA CYS A 67 -11.38 -18.17 -13.72
C CYS A 67 -11.11 -17.40 -15.03
N LEU A 68 -10.23 -16.40 -15.00
CA LEU A 68 -9.79 -15.64 -16.17
C LEU A 68 -9.02 -16.52 -17.16
N GLU A 69 -8.09 -17.36 -16.70
CA GLU A 69 -7.35 -18.30 -17.55
C GLU A 69 -8.28 -19.28 -18.26
N ASN A 70 -9.22 -19.87 -17.52
CA ASN A 70 -10.23 -20.77 -18.09
C ASN A 70 -11.11 -20.04 -19.12
N PHE A 71 -11.47 -18.78 -18.87
CA PHE A 71 -12.25 -17.99 -19.79
C PHE A 71 -11.49 -17.68 -21.08
N ILE A 72 -10.22 -17.26 -20.96
CA ILE A 72 -9.32 -17.00 -22.10
C ILE A 72 -9.14 -18.27 -22.93
N GLU A 73 -8.90 -19.40 -22.29
CA GLU A 73 -8.70 -20.68 -22.98
C GLU A 73 -9.97 -21.18 -23.68
N ASN A 74 -11.14 -21.06 -23.03
CA ASN A 74 -12.41 -21.40 -23.68
C ASN A 74 -12.70 -20.49 -24.88
N SER A 75 -12.37 -19.20 -24.78
CA SER A 75 -12.49 -18.25 -25.89
C SER A 75 -11.55 -18.60 -27.04
N ARG A 76 -10.29 -18.97 -26.75
CA ARG A 76 -9.32 -19.43 -27.74
C ARG A 76 -9.80 -20.70 -28.46
N GLN A 77 -10.29 -21.68 -27.71
CA GLN A 77 -10.83 -22.92 -28.27
C GLN A 77 -12.07 -22.67 -29.13
N LEU A 78 -12.96 -21.77 -28.71
CA LEU A 78 -14.10 -21.34 -29.53
C LEU A 78 -13.62 -20.78 -30.88
N CYS A 79 -12.62 -19.88 -30.87
CA CYS A 79 -12.03 -19.34 -32.09
C CYS A 79 -11.44 -20.44 -32.98
N MET A 80 -10.76 -21.43 -32.41
CA MET A 80 -10.22 -22.57 -33.18
C MET A 80 -11.33 -23.36 -33.89
N VAL A 81 -12.39 -23.74 -33.17
CA VAL A 81 -13.51 -24.51 -33.75
C VAL A 81 -14.26 -23.68 -34.80
N ALA A 82 -14.41 -22.38 -34.58
CA ALA A 82 -15.04 -21.49 -35.54
C ALA A 82 -14.21 -21.29 -36.82
N THR A 83 -12.87 -21.30 -36.71
CA THR A 83 -11.97 -21.12 -37.85
C THR A 83 -11.91 -22.36 -38.74
N ASP A 84 -11.94 -23.57 -38.16
CA ASP A 84 -11.95 -24.84 -38.89
C ASP A 84 -13.25 -25.61 -38.62
N PHE A 85 -14.37 -24.98 -38.96
CA PHE A 85 -15.68 -25.54 -38.65
C PHE A 85 -16.03 -26.73 -39.55
N GLN A 86 -16.46 -27.82 -38.92
CA GLN A 86 -17.02 -29.00 -39.60
C GLN A 86 -18.42 -29.32 -39.07
N ALA A 87 -19.30 -29.91 -39.87
CA ALA A 87 -20.66 -30.25 -39.44
C ALA A 87 -20.69 -31.17 -38.18
N SER A 88 -19.70 -32.05 -38.05
CA SER A 88 -19.48 -32.90 -36.86
C SER A 88 -19.13 -32.10 -35.60
N SER A 89 -18.59 -30.90 -35.74
CA SER A 89 -18.13 -30.04 -34.63
C SER A 89 -19.21 -29.11 -34.06
N GLN A 90 -20.40 -29.07 -34.64
CA GLN A 90 -21.50 -28.18 -34.21
C GLN A 90 -21.83 -28.29 -32.72
N THR A 91 -21.86 -29.52 -32.19
CA THR A 91 -22.13 -29.75 -30.76
C THR A 91 -21.03 -29.15 -29.90
N VAL A 92 -19.76 -29.30 -30.29
CA VAL A 92 -18.61 -28.75 -29.56
C VAL A 92 -18.62 -27.22 -29.62
N LEU A 93 -18.94 -26.65 -30.78
CA LEU A 93 -19.09 -25.21 -30.95
C LEU A 93 -20.15 -24.65 -29.97
N ASN A 94 -21.34 -25.26 -29.92
CA ASN A 94 -22.41 -24.86 -29.00
C ASN A 94 -21.96 -24.97 -27.54
N GLN A 95 -21.27 -26.06 -27.17
CA GLN A 95 -20.72 -26.22 -25.82
C GLN A 95 -19.72 -25.11 -25.48
N LYS A 96 -18.84 -24.72 -26.42
CA LYS A 96 -17.86 -23.67 -26.21
C LYS A 96 -18.48 -22.28 -26.11
N ILE A 97 -19.51 -21.98 -26.91
CA ILE A 97 -20.31 -20.75 -26.77
C ILE A 97 -20.93 -20.67 -25.37
N GLN A 98 -21.56 -21.74 -24.91
CA GLN A 98 -22.14 -21.78 -23.56
C GLN A 98 -21.09 -21.64 -22.46
N ALA A 99 -19.90 -22.22 -22.64
CA ALA A 99 -18.79 -22.07 -21.69
C ALA A 99 -18.29 -20.61 -21.61
N VAL A 100 -18.16 -19.92 -22.74
CA VAL A 100 -17.78 -18.50 -22.77
C VAL A 100 -18.86 -17.63 -22.11
N LEU A 101 -20.14 -17.86 -22.41
CA LEU A 101 -21.25 -17.15 -21.76
C LEU A 101 -21.28 -17.38 -20.25
N GLY A 102 -21.13 -18.63 -19.82
CA GLY A 102 -21.05 -18.99 -18.40
C GLY A 102 -19.85 -18.34 -17.70
N GLY A 103 -18.68 -18.30 -18.35
CA GLY A 103 -17.49 -17.63 -17.83
C GLY A 103 -17.69 -16.13 -17.63
N LEU A 104 -18.34 -15.43 -18.57
CA LEU A 104 -18.68 -14.01 -18.40
C LEU A 104 -19.64 -13.77 -17.22
N GLN A 105 -20.65 -14.63 -17.07
CA GLN A 105 -21.57 -14.56 -15.93
C GLN A 105 -20.85 -14.81 -14.60
N GLU A 106 -19.95 -15.79 -14.56
CA GLU A 106 -19.17 -16.11 -13.37
C GLU A 106 -18.25 -14.94 -12.98
N LEU A 107 -17.53 -14.34 -13.95
CA LEU A 107 -16.68 -13.17 -13.73
C LEU A 107 -17.50 -11.98 -13.20
N SER A 108 -18.66 -11.71 -13.81
CA SER A 108 -19.56 -10.66 -13.35
C SER A 108 -20.05 -10.90 -11.92
N ALA A 109 -20.31 -12.13 -11.53
CA ALA A 109 -20.76 -12.48 -10.18
C ALA A 109 -19.63 -12.32 -9.13
N LYS A 110 -18.36 -12.48 -9.53
CA LYS A 110 -17.21 -12.33 -8.62
C LYS A 110 -16.78 -10.87 -8.41
N HIS A 111 -17.18 -9.93 -9.27
CA HIS A 111 -16.81 -8.51 -9.18
C HIS A 111 -16.96 -7.92 -7.77
N SER A 112 -18.08 -8.20 -7.09
CA SER A 112 -18.39 -7.65 -5.76
C SER A 112 -17.37 -8.02 -4.66
N LYS A 113 -16.60 -9.11 -4.86
CA LYS A 113 -15.57 -9.58 -3.91
C LYS A 113 -14.28 -8.76 -3.93
N PHE A 114 -14.14 -7.82 -4.86
CA PHE A 114 -12.93 -7.02 -5.08
C PHE A 114 -13.16 -5.51 -4.96
N ASN A 115 -14.32 -5.07 -4.46
CA ASN A 115 -14.67 -3.66 -4.29
C ASN A 115 -13.71 -2.88 -3.36
N ASP A 116 -12.98 -3.61 -2.51
CA ASP A 116 -11.96 -3.10 -1.59
C ASP A 116 -10.66 -2.68 -2.30
N ILE A 117 -10.44 -3.17 -3.52
CA ILE A 117 -9.25 -2.83 -4.32
C ILE A 117 -9.55 -1.61 -5.19
N LYS A 118 -8.69 -0.59 -5.10
CA LYS A 118 -8.74 0.60 -5.95
C LYS A 118 -7.59 0.55 -6.96
N ILE A 119 -7.94 0.58 -8.24
CA ILE A 119 -6.97 0.56 -9.34
C ILE A 119 -6.78 2.00 -9.81
N PRO A 120 -5.55 2.56 -9.74
CA PRO A 120 -5.27 3.87 -10.32
C PRO A 120 -5.57 3.90 -11.82
N VAL A 121 -6.19 4.97 -12.31
CA VAL A 121 -6.58 5.06 -13.72
C VAL A 121 -5.33 5.12 -14.61
N GLU A 122 -4.29 5.79 -14.14
CA GLU A 122 -3.00 5.91 -14.83
C GLU A 122 -2.31 4.55 -15.02
N LEU A 123 -2.65 3.54 -14.21
CA LEU A 123 -2.14 2.17 -14.40
C LEU A 123 -2.73 1.51 -15.65
N LEU A 124 -3.97 1.87 -16.01
CA LEU A 124 -4.64 1.31 -17.20
C LEU A 124 -3.88 1.71 -18.47
N ASP A 125 -3.32 2.91 -18.53
CA ASP A 125 -2.48 3.35 -19.66
C ASP A 125 -1.26 2.44 -19.89
N TYR A 126 -0.71 1.84 -18.82
CA TYR A 126 0.39 0.88 -18.94
C TYR A 126 -0.13 -0.46 -19.47
N VAL A 127 -1.27 -0.94 -18.97
CA VAL A 127 -1.87 -2.21 -19.38
C VAL A 127 -2.32 -2.15 -20.84
N ASP A 128 -3.02 -1.10 -21.26
CA ASP A 128 -3.52 -0.91 -22.62
C ASP A 128 -2.38 -0.79 -23.64
N ALA A 129 -1.25 -0.22 -23.22
CA ALA A 129 -0.03 -0.16 -24.02
C ALA A 129 0.80 -1.47 -24.00
N GLY A 130 0.33 -2.52 -23.30
CA GLY A 130 1.04 -3.80 -23.15
C GLY A 130 2.32 -3.72 -22.31
N LYS A 131 2.48 -2.68 -21.49
CA LYS A 131 3.63 -2.51 -20.60
C LYS A 131 3.41 -3.27 -19.29
N ASN A 132 4.51 -3.64 -18.65
CA ASN A 132 4.46 -4.25 -17.32
C ASN A 132 3.93 -3.23 -16.28
N PRO A 133 2.82 -3.53 -15.56
CA PRO A 133 2.25 -2.67 -14.51
C PRO A 133 3.23 -2.32 -13.37
N GLN A 134 4.25 -3.14 -13.13
CA GLN A 134 5.28 -2.87 -12.13
C GLN A 134 6.12 -1.62 -12.46
N LEU A 135 6.18 -1.21 -13.73
CA LEU A 135 6.82 0.03 -14.13
C LEU A 135 6.09 1.25 -13.57
N TYR A 136 4.76 1.22 -13.51
CA TYR A 136 4.00 2.29 -12.87
C TYR A 136 4.33 2.40 -11.38
N THR A 137 4.41 1.27 -10.67
CA THR A 137 4.82 1.22 -9.26
C THR A 137 6.22 1.81 -9.08
N LYS A 138 7.17 1.41 -9.93
CA LYS A 138 8.53 1.98 -9.95
C LYS A 138 8.51 3.49 -10.15
N ASP A 139 7.82 3.97 -11.19
CA ASP A 139 7.75 5.39 -11.53
C ASP A 139 7.14 6.22 -10.38
N CYS A 140 6.13 5.67 -9.69
CA CYS A 140 5.53 6.30 -8.51
C CYS A 140 6.52 6.44 -7.36
N ILE A 141 7.28 5.37 -7.07
CA ILE A 141 8.31 5.37 -6.03
C ILE A 141 9.42 6.38 -6.38
N GLU A 142 9.90 6.38 -7.63
CA GLU A 142 10.94 7.30 -8.09
C GLU A 142 10.48 8.77 -8.03
N LYS A 143 9.28 9.07 -8.53
CA LYS A 143 8.68 10.42 -8.44
C LYS A 143 8.53 10.86 -6.99
N THR A 144 8.09 9.97 -6.11
CA THR A 144 7.93 10.25 -4.67
C THR A 144 9.28 10.53 -4.01
N LEU A 145 10.30 9.74 -4.34
CA LEU A 145 11.67 9.93 -3.84
C LEU A 145 12.24 11.29 -4.26
N ILE A 146 12.09 11.66 -5.53
CA ILE A 146 12.55 12.95 -6.06
C ILE A 146 11.82 14.09 -5.35
N ARG A 147 10.49 14.04 -5.28
CA ARG A 147 9.65 15.03 -4.57
C ARG A 147 10.05 15.17 -3.10
N ASN A 148 10.31 14.05 -2.42
CA ASN A 148 10.73 14.06 -1.02
C ASN A 148 12.08 14.77 -0.86
N LYS A 149 13.08 14.45 -1.70
CA LYS A 149 14.39 15.12 -1.70
C LYS A 149 14.27 16.61 -1.98
N GLU A 150 13.45 17.01 -2.95
CA GLU A 150 13.20 18.41 -3.29
C GLU A 150 12.56 19.18 -2.12
N VAL A 151 11.52 18.61 -1.49
CA VAL A 151 10.84 19.22 -0.34
C VAL A 151 11.80 19.33 0.84
N ASN A 152 12.59 18.29 1.12
CA ASN A 152 13.60 18.33 2.17
C ASN A 152 14.68 19.40 1.89
N GLY A 153 15.15 19.51 0.66
CA GLY A 153 16.07 20.57 0.24
C GLY A 153 15.49 21.97 0.47
N LYS A 154 14.21 22.18 0.15
CA LYS A 154 13.51 23.44 0.44
C LYS A 154 13.42 23.72 1.94
N ILE A 155 13.07 22.72 2.76
CA ILE A 155 13.03 22.85 4.22
C ILE A 155 14.39 23.29 4.77
N GLU A 156 15.47 22.66 4.34
CA GLU A 156 16.81 23.01 4.78
C GLU A 156 17.23 24.42 4.34
N GLN A 157 16.87 24.85 3.13
CA GLN A 157 17.11 26.23 2.70
C GLN A 157 16.32 27.24 3.53
N TYR A 158 15.05 26.96 3.83
CA TYR A 158 14.25 27.83 4.71
C TYR A 158 14.80 27.88 6.14
N LYS A 159 15.30 26.77 6.68
CA LYS A 159 15.98 26.75 7.99
C LYS A 159 17.23 27.62 7.98
N LYS A 160 18.08 27.51 6.96
CA LYS A 160 19.29 28.34 6.80
C LYS A 160 18.95 29.82 6.66
N PHE A 161 18.00 30.15 5.78
CA PHE A 161 17.53 31.52 5.60
C PHE A 161 17.00 32.11 6.91
N ARG A 162 16.19 31.34 7.65
CA ARG A 162 15.70 31.74 8.98
C ARG A 162 16.84 32.05 9.94
N ALA A 163 17.87 31.19 9.98
CA ALA A 163 19.02 31.40 10.87
C ALA A 163 19.79 32.69 10.51
N CYS A 164 20.07 32.92 9.22
CA CYS A 164 20.73 34.14 8.76
C CYS A 164 19.90 35.40 9.07
N LEU A 165 18.59 35.36 8.80
CA LEU A 165 17.70 36.48 9.07
C LEU A 165 17.64 36.80 10.58
N LEU A 166 17.59 35.78 11.43
CA LEU A 166 17.59 35.98 12.89
C LEU A 166 18.91 36.55 13.40
N ASN A 167 20.05 36.23 12.77
CA ASN A 167 21.33 36.82 13.13
C ASN A 167 21.34 38.33 12.82
N GLU A 168 21.01 38.72 11.60
CA GLU A 168 20.93 40.14 11.19
C GLU A 168 19.93 40.93 12.05
N LEU A 169 18.77 40.34 12.35
CA LEU A 169 17.77 40.97 13.23
C LEU A 169 18.24 41.09 14.68
N THR A 170 19.06 40.16 15.17
CA THR A 170 19.65 40.26 16.51
C THR A 170 20.60 41.46 16.60
N ASP A 171 21.36 41.74 15.54
CA ASP A 171 22.30 42.85 15.51
C ASP A 171 21.60 44.22 15.41
N LEU A 172 20.53 44.33 14.62
CA LEU A 172 19.79 45.58 14.42
C LEU A 172 18.71 45.85 15.49
N PHE A 173 18.02 44.80 15.95
CA PHE A 173 16.84 44.88 16.82
C PHE A 173 16.89 43.79 17.92
N PRO A 174 17.80 43.91 18.90
CA PRO A 174 18.06 42.85 19.87
C PRO A 174 16.87 42.57 20.80
N LYS A 175 16.11 43.60 21.22
CA LYS A 175 15.01 43.45 22.18
C LYS A 175 13.81 42.74 21.55
N GLU A 176 13.45 43.13 20.34
CA GLU A 176 12.35 42.59 19.55
C GLU A 176 12.64 41.13 19.13
N THR A 177 13.90 40.82 18.79
CA THR A 177 14.30 39.46 18.41
C THR A 177 14.27 38.49 19.58
N ILE A 178 14.55 38.95 20.81
CA ILE A 178 14.40 38.12 22.03
C ILE A 178 12.91 37.81 22.27
N GLN A 179 12.02 38.81 22.17
CA GLN A 179 10.57 38.60 22.31
C GLN A 179 10.03 37.60 21.27
N TYR A 180 10.48 37.70 20.01
CA TYR A 180 10.11 36.75 18.96
C TYR A 180 10.54 35.31 19.28
N ARG A 181 11.76 35.11 19.80
CA ARG A 181 12.25 33.77 20.17
C ARG A 181 11.40 33.14 21.26
N THR A 182 11.06 33.89 22.31
CA THR A 182 10.21 33.40 23.40
C THR A 182 8.83 32.96 22.89
N ILE A 183 8.19 33.73 22.01
CA ILE A 183 6.88 33.37 21.45
C ILE A 183 6.95 32.11 20.57
N ARG A 184 8.05 31.89 19.85
CA ARG A 184 8.22 30.71 18.98
C ARG A 184 8.62 29.44 19.70
N GLU A 185 9.35 29.52 20.81
CA GLU A 185 9.71 28.35 21.62
C GLU A 185 8.48 27.70 22.28
N ASP A 186 7.42 28.49 22.52
CA ASP A 186 6.13 28.03 23.03
C ASP A 186 5.20 27.45 21.94
N ASP A 187 5.55 27.52 20.65
CA ASP A 187 4.74 26.98 19.55
C ASP A 187 5.01 25.47 19.36
N PRO A 188 4.05 24.57 19.70
CA PRO A 188 4.21 23.13 19.54
C PRO A 188 4.32 22.67 18.07
N ALA A 189 4.01 23.53 17.10
CA ALA A 189 4.17 23.28 15.67
C ALA A 189 5.50 23.82 15.10
N ALA A 190 6.26 24.61 15.86
CA ALA A 190 7.60 25.01 15.48
C ALA A 190 8.53 23.80 15.65
N GLY A 191 8.73 23.07 14.56
CA GLY A 191 9.62 21.90 14.50
C GLY A 191 10.89 22.13 15.31
N ARG A 192 11.12 21.23 16.27
CA ARG A 192 12.27 21.20 17.17
C ARG A 192 13.56 21.31 16.33
N PRO A 193 14.57 22.08 16.78
CA PRO A 193 15.82 22.28 16.05
C PRO A 193 16.43 20.98 15.51
#